data_AF-A0A5E5NYB7-F1
#
_entry.id   AF-A0A5E5NYB7-F1
#
_cell.length_a   1.000
_cell.length_b   1.000
_cell.length_c   1.000
_cell.angle_alpha   90.00
_cell.angle_beta   90.00
_cell.angle_gamma   90.00
#
_symmetry.space_group_name_H-M   'P 1'
#
loop_
_entity.id
_entity.type
_entity.pdbx_description
1 polymer ?
#
loop_
_entity_poly.entity_id
_entity_poly.type
_entity_poly.pdbx_seq_one_letter_code
_entity_poly.pdbx_strand_id
1 'polypeptide(L)'
;MLNPEYTTPQYIRVNIFHPLTSQPGARQTVHTIRDKSKLLARVRRIQGQAQALERQLNEERDCVEILQQIAAIRGAVNGLMGAVIEGHLVDHLVNEPGQANREAELAPVLHVIKAYLK
;
A
#
# COMPACT_ATOMS: atom_id res chain seq x y z
N MET A 1 -39.84 16.15 20.09
CA MET A 1 -39.01 17.10 19.34
C MET A 1 -37.55 16.91 19.78
N LEU A 2 -36.67 16.70 18.79
CA LEU A 2 -35.21 16.93 18.75
C LEU A 2 -34.26 16.16 19.70
N ASN A 3 -33.44 15.29 19.09
CA ASN A 3 -32.05 14.96 19.46
C ASN A 3 -31.15 16.11 18.94
N PRO A 4 -29.98 16.49 19.52
CA PRO A 4 -28.75 15.68 19.34
C PRO A 4 -27.63 15.89 20.39
N GLU A 5 -27.00 14.82 20.88
CA GLU A 5 -25.60 14.90 21.34
C GLU A 5 -24.75 13.86 20.60
N TYR A 6 -24.18 14.31 19.49
CA TYR A 6 -23.05 13.66 18.83
C TYR A 6 -21.78 14.04 19.58
N THR A 7 -21.41 13.24 20.58
CA THR A 7 -20.07 13.33 21.17
C THR A 7 -19.05 12.85 20.13
N THR A 8 -18.18 13.77 19.73
CA THR A 8 -17.10 13.62 18.75
C THR A 8 -16.11 12.49 19.08
N PRO A 9 -15.62 11.72 18.10
CA PRO A 9 -14.57 10.73 18.34
C PRO A 9 -13.20 11.39 18.56
N GLN A 10 -12.53 11.03 19.65
CA GLN A 10 -11.15 11.41 19.93
C GLN A 10 -10.22 10.87 18.84
N TYR A 11 -9.52 11.80 18.19
CA TYR A 11 -8.51 11.58 17.17
C TYR A 11 -7.49 10.52 17.65
N ILE A 12 -7.51 9.34 17.02
CA ILE A 12 -6.48 8.32 17.20
C ILE A 12 -5.17 8.93 16.72
N ARG A 13 -4.23 9.13 17.64
CA ARG A 13 -2.85 9.52 17.32
C ARG A 13 -2.29 8.50 16.32
N VAL A 14 -1.93 8.99 15.14
CA VAL A 14 -1.39 8.18 14.04
C VAL A 14 0.03 7.76 14.40
N ASN A 15 0.16 6.63 15.10
CA ASN A 15 1.44 5.99 15.32
C ASN A 15 1.63 4.93 14.22
N ILE A 16 2.56 5.17 13.30
CA ILE A 16 2.86 4.37 12.10
C ILE A 16 3.54 3.02 12.45
N PHE A 17 3.50 2.64 13.72
CA PHE A 17 4.28 1.55 14.31
C PHE A 17 3.44 0.75 15.32
N HIS A 18 2.15 0.53 15.05
CA HIS A 18 1.37 -0.43 15.81
C HIS A 18 1.57 -1.83 15.21
N PRO A 19 1.96 -2.85 16.00
CA PRO A 19 2.04 -4.21 15.50
C PRO A 19 0.61 -4.67 15.21
N LEU A 20 0.32 -5.04 13.96
CA LEU A 20 -0.88 -5.79 13.64
C LEU A 20 -0.76 -7.13 14.39
N THR A 21 -1.47 -7.29 15.51
CA THR A 21 -1.51 -8.55 16.25
C THR A 21 -2.27 -9.57 15.40
N SER A 22 -1.53 -10.37 14.64
CA SER A 22 -2.01 -11.50 13.86
C SER A 22 -1.86 -12.81 14.65
N GLN A 23 -2.96 -13.51 14.94
CA GLN A 23 -3.00 -14.97 15.23
C GLN A 23 -4.42 -15.53 14.99
N PRO A 24 -4.62 -16.85 14.76
CA PRO A 24 -3.82 -17.81 13.99
C PRO A 24 -4.68 -18.47 12.89
N GLY A 25 -4.15 -18.52 11.66
CA GLY A 25 -4.82 -19.11 10.51
C GLY A 25 -4.39 -18.37 9.25
N ALA A 26 -3.21 -18.72 8.74
CA ALA A 26 -2.57 -18.07 7.61
C ALA A 26 -3.51 -17.95 6.40
N ARG A 27 -4.17 -16.79 6.23
CA ARG A 27 -4.80 -16.42 4.95
C ARG A 27 -3.67 -16.06 4.00
N GLN A 28 -3.21 -17.09 3.31
CA GLN A 28 -2.12 -17.00 2.35
C GLN A 28 -2.52 -16.05 1.23
N THR A 29 -1.58 -15.19 0.88
CA THR A 29 -1.67 -14.18 -0.15
C THR A 29 -1.70 -14.82 -1.54
N VAL A 30 -2.90 -15.23 -2.00
CA VAL A 30 -3.08 -15.95 -3.28
C VAL A 30 -2.55 -15.11 -4.46
N HIS A 31 -2.86 -13.81 -4.51
CA HIS A 31 -2.43 -12.93 -5.59
C HIS A 31 -0.93 -12.64 -5.57
N THR A 32 -0.30 -12.41 -4.42
CA THR A 32 1.16 -12.10 -4.39
C THR A 32 2.03 -13.31 -4.72
N ILE A 33 1.48 -14.53 -4.60
CA ILE A 33 2.12 -15.77 -5.03
C ILE A 33 1.91 -15.97 -6.54
N ARG A 34 0.67 -15.80 -7.05
CA ARG A 34 0.34 -15.93 -8.47
C ARG A 34 1.08 -14.91 -9.34
N ASP A 35 1.11 -13.65 -8.92
CA ASP A 35 1.74 -12.54 -9.65
C ASP A 35 3.15 -12.21 -9.14
N LYS A 36 3.75 -13.12 -8.35
CA LYS A 36 5.06 -12.93 -7.70
C LYS A 36 6.14 -12.42 -8.65
N SER A 37 6.29 -13.04 -9.82
CA SER A 37 7.31 -12.66 -10.80
C SER A 37 7.15 -11.22 -11.30
N LYS A 38 5.91 -10.80 -11.57
CA LYS A 38 5.58 -9.44 -12.00
C LYS A 38 5.82 -8.42 -10.88
N LEU A 39 5.40 -8.74 -9.66
CA LEU A 39 5.61 -7.87 -8.50
C LEU A 39 7.11 -7.70 -8.21
N LEU A 40 7.88 -8.80 -8.25
CA LEU A 40 9.33 -8.75 -8.10
C LEU A 40 10.01 -7.95 -9.21
N ALA A 41 9.54 -8.04 -10.46
CA ALA A 41 10.07 -7.23 -11.55
C ALA A 41 9.87 -5.72 -11.29
N ARG A 42 8.71 -5.32 -10.75
CA ARG A 42 8.44 -3.93 -10.35
C ARG A 42 9.36 -3.48 -9.22
N VAL A 43 9.54 -4.31 -8.19
CA VAL A 43 10.47 -4.03 -7.08
C VAL A 43 11.90 -3.84 -7.58
N ARG A 44 12.40 -4.74 -8.44
CA ARG A 44 13.74 -4.61 -9.03
C ARG A 44 13.90 -3.33 -9.85
N ARG A 45 12.86 -2.91 -10.57
CA ARG A 45 12.87 -1.63 -11.29
C ARG A 45 12.99 -0.45 -10.32
N ILE A 46 12.21 -0.44 -9.24
CA ILE A 46 12.27 0.61 -8.20
C ILE A 46 13.68 0.66 -7.59
N GLN A 47 14.28 -0.49 -7.28
CA GLN A 47 15.64 -0.57 -6.76
C GLN A 47 16.66 0.04 -7.75
N GLY A 48 16.57 -0.28 -9.04
CA GLY A 48 17.45 0.31 -10.06
C GLY A 48 17.29 1.84 -10.18
N GLN A 49 16.06 2.34 -10.01
CA GLN A 49 15.79 3.78 -10.00
C GLN A 49 16.35 4.47 -8.74
N ALA A 50 16.28 3.82 -7.57
CA ALA A 50 16.86 4.34 -6.33
C ALA A 50 18.40 4.38 -6.40
N GLN A 51 19.03 3.33 -6.94
CA GLN A 51 20.47 3.31 -7.18
C GLN A 51 20.89 4.38 -8.19
N ALA A 52 20.06 4.67 -9.20
CA ALA A 52 20.34 5.76 -10.13
C ALA A 52 20.27 7.13 -9.43
N LEU A 53 19.28 7.36 -8.56
CA LEU A 53 19.18 8.59 -7.77
C LEU A 53 20.41 8.80 -6.88
N GLU A 54 20.86 7.75 -6.19
CA GLU A 54 22.08 7.79 -5.36
C GLU A 54 23.31 8.20 -6.19
N ARG A 55 23.49 7.60 -7.38
CA ARG A 55 24.59 7.99 -8.29
C ARG A 55 24.45 9.45 -8.74
N GLN A 56 23.26 9.89 -9.12
CA GLN A 56 23.02 11.27 -9.57
C GLN A 56 23.36 12.30 -8.47
N LEU A 57 23.06 11.97 -7.21
CA LEU A 57 23.43 12.80 -6.07
C LEU A 57 24.94 12.86 -5.85
N ASN A 58 25.64 11.72 -5.97
CA ASN A 58 27.10 11.65 -5.85
C ASN A 58 27.83 12.34 -7.02
N GLU A 59 27.22 12.34 -8.21
CA GLU A 59 27.72 13.02 -9.41
C GLU A 59 27.35 14.52 -9.45
N GLU A 60 26.69 15.06 -8.42
CA GLU A 60 26.24 16.46 -8.33
C GLU A 60 25.44 16.91 -9.58
N ARG A 61 24.52 16.05 -10.05
CA ARG A 61 23.71 16.35 -11.24
C ARG A 61 22.72 17.49 -11.03
N ASP A 62 22.22 18.01 -12.15
CA ASP A 62 21.23 19.08 -12.18
C ASP A 62 19.99 18.76 -11.33
N CYS A 63 19.48 19.77 -10.62
CA CYS A 63 18.35 19.62 -9.71
C CYS A 63 17.08 19.14 -10.42
N VAL A 64 16.85 19.52 -11.68
CA VAL A 64 15.70 19.06 -12.46
C VAL A 64 15.81 17.57 -12.76
N GLU A 65 17.00 17.06 -13.07
CA GLU A 65 17.22 15.61 -13.28
C GLU A 65 16.92 14.81 -12.00
N ILE A 66 17.38 15.30 -10.84
CA ILE A 66 17.11 14.68 -9.54
C ILE A 66 15.60 14.65 -9.25
N LEU A 67 14.90 15.77 -9.47
CA LEU A 67 13.46 15.86 -9.26
C LEU A 67 12.67 14.93 -10.20
N GLN A 68 13.10 14.80 -11.46
CA GLN A 68 12.52 13.86 -12.41
C GLN A 68 12.72 12.41 -11.95
N GLN A 69 13.89 12.07 -11.43
CA GLN A 69 14.19 10.74 -10.93
C GLN A 69 13.33 10.40 -9.69
N ILE A 70 13.16 11.34 -8.76
CA ILE A 70 12.26 11.19 -7.62
C ILE A 70 10.81 10.98 -8.08
N ALA A 71 10.34 11.77 -9.06
CA ALA A 71 9.01 11.63 -9.63
C ALA A 71 8.81 10.25 -10.29
N ALA A 72 9.81 9.75 -11.00
CA ALA A 72 9.81 8.42 -11.61
C ALA A 72 9.73 7.30 -10.55
N ILE A 73 10.50 7.40 -9.47
CA ILE A 73 10.45 6.47 -8.33
C ILE A 73 9.05 6.48 -7.72
N ARG A 74 8.49 7.65 -7.42
CA ARG A 74 7.13 7.78 -6.88
C ARG A 74 6.09 7.12 -7.78
N GLY A 75 6.16 7.36 -9.09
CA GLY A 75 5.26 6.72 -10.06
C GLY A 75 5.39 5.19 -10.07
N ALA A 76 6.61 4.66 -10.00
CA ALA A 76 6.86 3.23 -9.96
C ALA A 76 6.32 2.57 -8.66
N VAL A 77 6.50 3.23 -7.51
CA VAL A 77 5.95 2.78 -6.22
C VAL A 77 4.42 2.77 -6.26
N ASN A 78 3.80 3.84 -6.76
CA ASN A 78 2.34 3.94 -6.91
C ASN A 78 1.80 2.83 -7.82
N GLY A 79 2.49 2.54 -8.93
CA GLY A 79 2.12 1.44 -9.82
C GLY A 79 2.27 0.05 -9.20
N LEU A 80 3.23 -0.16 -8.29
CA LEU A 80 3.33 -1.40 -7.51
C LEU A 80 2.21 -1.50 -6.48
N MET A 81 1.93 -0.42 -5.75
CA MET A 81 0.85 -0.35 -4.76
C MET A 81 -0.50 -0.69 -5.40
N GLY A 82 -0.82 -0.08 -6.54
CA GLY A 82 -2.06 -0.35 -7.28
C GLY A 82 -2.22 -1.82 -7.64
N ALA A 83 -1.16 -2.47 -8.14
CA ALA A 83 -1.21 -3.88 -8.51
C ALA A 83 -1.44 -4.82 -7.31
N VAL A 84 -0.87 -4.49 -6.14
CA VAL A 84 -1.09 -5.28 -4.92
C VAL A 84 -2.50 -5.08 -4.38
N ILE A 85 -2.99 -3.84 -4.34
CA ILE A 85 -4.36 -3.54 -3.92
C ILE A 85 -5.38 -4.26 -4.81
N GLU A 86 -5.22 -4.16 -6.14
CA GLU A 86 -6.09 -4.84 -7.10
C GLU A 86 -6.15 -6.34 -6.84
N GLY A 87 -4.99 -7.01 -6.72
CA GLY A 87 -4.94 -8.44 -6.43
C GLY A 87 -5.61 -8.81 -5.11
N HIS A 88 -5.43 -7.98 -4.07
CA HIS A 88 -6.08 -8.20 -2.78
C HIS A 88 -7.60 -8.06 -2.87
N LEU A 89 -8.12 -7.01 -3.50
CA LEU A 89 -9.56 -6.78 -3.66
C LEU A 89 -10.21 -7.94 -4.42
N VAL A 90 -9.58 -8.41 -5.50
CA VAL A 90 -10.11 -9.52 -6.31
C VAL A 90 -10.13 -10.82 -5.51
N ASP A 91 -9.02 -11.20 -4.87
CA ASP A 91 -8.91 -12.52 -4.24
C ASP A 91 -9.63 -12.60 -2.88
N HIS A 92 -9.67 -11.52 -2.10
CA HIS A 92 -10.16 -11.54 -0.71
C HIS A 92 -11.50 -10.82 -0.49
N LEU A 93 -11.99 -10.05 -1.47
CA LEU A 93 -13.33 -9.45 -1.40
C LEU A 93 -14.26 -9.97 -2.50
N VAL A 94 -13.83 -9.99 -3.76
CA VAL A 94 -14.70 -10.41 -4.87
C VAL A 94 -14.90 -11.93 -4.88
N ASN A 95 -13.80 -12.68 -4.78
CA ASN A 95 -13.82 -14.15 -4.88
C ASN A 95 -14.04 -14.86 -3.55
N GLU A 96 -14.09 -14.13 -2.43
CA GLU A 96 -14.30 -14.71 -1.10
C GLU A 96 -15.79 -15.03 -0.88
N PRO A 97 -16.17 -16.31 -0.71
CA PRO A 97 -17.57 -16.70 -0.61
C PRO A 97 -18.20 -16.34 0.75
N GLY A 98 -17.40 -16.26 1.82
CA GLY A 98 -17.88 -16.01 3.17
C GLY A 98 -18.10 -14.52 3.45
N GLN A 99 -19.33 -14.11 3.75
CA GLN A 99 -19.64 -12.71 4.08
C GLN A 99 -18.85 -12.19 5.28
N ALA A 100 -18.80 -12.97 6.37
CA ALA A 100 -18.04 -12.60 7.58
C ALA A 100 -16.53 -12.44 7.27
N ASN A 101 -16.00 -13.22 6.33
CA ASN A 101 -14.60 -13.10 5.90
C ASN A 101 -14.38 -11.80 5.14
N ARG A 102 -15.27 -11.46 4.19
CA ARG A 102 -15.19 -10.18 3.45
C ARG A 102 -15.27 -8.97 4.37
N GLU A 103 -16.18 -8.98 5.34
CA GLU A 103 -16.33 -7.89 6.31
C GLU A 103 -15.08 -7.71 7.17
N ALA A 104 -14.42 -8.81 7.56
CA ALA A 104 -13.17 -8.76 8.30
C ALA A 104 -12.00 -8.17 7.49
N GLU A 105 -11.95 -8.40 6.18
CA GLU A 105 -10.88 -7.89 5.29
C GLU A 105 -11.07 -6.41 4.90
N LEU A 106 -12.29 -5.87 5.04
CA LEU A 106 -12.59 -4.49 4.64
C LEU A 106 -11.79 -3.44 5.43
N ALA A 107 -11.72 -3.58 6.75
CA ALA A 107 -11.07 -2.58 7.60
C ALA A 107 -9.55 -2.48 7.37
N PRO A 108 -8.78 -3.59 7.28
CA PRO A 108 -7.37 -3.57 6.90
C PRO A 108 -7.11 -2.90 5.54
N VAL A 109 -7.90 -3.26 4.52
CA VAL A 109 -7.73 -2.71 3.17
C VAL A 109 -8.03 -1.22 3.12
N LEU A 110 -9.13 -0.80 3.75
CA LEU A 110 -9.52 0.60 3.80
C LEU A 110 -8.47 1.45 4.53
N HIS A 111 -7.82 0.90 5.57
CA HIS A 111 -6.71 1.56 6.25
C HIS A 111 -5.55 1.84 5.28
N VAL A 112 -5.14 0.84 4.49
CA VAL A 112 -4.05 0.99 3.50
C VAL A 112 -4.42 1.99 2.41
N ILE A 113 -5.64 1.91 1.86
CA ILE A 113 -6.11 2.85 0.83
C ILE A 113 -6.13 4.29 1.37
N LYS A 114 -6.63 4.50 2.59
CA LYS A 114 -6.63 5.83 3.23
C LYS A 114 -5.22 6.36 3.48
N ALA A 115 -4.25 5.50 3.78
CA ALA A 115 -2.86 5.92 3.93
C ALA A 115 -2.21 6.28 2.57
N TYR A 116 -2.61 5.60 1.50
CA TYR A 116 -2.10 5.83 0.14
C TYR A 116 -2.66 7.10 -0.53
N LEU A 117 -3.89 7.49 -0.22
CA LEU A 117 -4.56 8.66 -0.82
C LEU A 117 -4.28 9.99 -0.10
N LYS A 118 -3.49 9.99 0.97
CA LYS A 118 -3.03 11.21 1.64
C LYS A 118 -1.85 11.81 0.89
#